data_AF-A0A7X8F4Y6-F1
#
_entry.id   AF-A0A7X8F4Y6-F1
#
_cell.length_a   1.000
_cell.length_b   1.000
_cell.length_c   1.000
_cell.angle_alpha   90.00
_cell.angle_beta   90.00
_cell.angle_gamma   90.00
#
_symmetry.space_group_name_H-M   'P 1'
#
loop_
_entity.id
_entity.type
_entity.pdbx_description
1 polymer ?
#
loop_
_entity_poly.entity_id
_entity_poly.type
_entity_poly.pdbx_seq_one_letter_code
_entity_poly.pdbx_strand_id
1 'polypeptide(L)'
;MENMTLSRQYLETLTSADLIELADEYGIDIPEGLSRRFVIGELLEAIDEPNYSTEDDLIAVNGNVQTPIVLPKTYNETQITVILRNPAWAFVYWDLNESDYRDVIQTKSFSSFMLRVLYFSSLEDDSLTEVYDIPVRYEDSDRYILLSQAETAVRIDFAAEFKNHEPRILARSNKILIPKGCPELTSRSLSEKKAPIIELSGFSELCRSHYMNHRQSFS
;
A
#
# COMPACT_ATOMS: atom_id res chain seq x y z
N MET A 1 6.64 -28.54 -35.24
CA MET A 1 7.91 -29.29 -35.24
C MET A 1 7.81 -30.32 -34.13
N GLU A 2 8.43 -31.50 -34.30
CA GLU A 2 8.38 -32.59 -33.33
C GLU A 2 8.89 -32.10 -31.97
N ASN A 3 8.09 -32.26 -30.91
CA ASN A 3 8.50 -31.98 -29.54
C ASN A 3 9.51 -33.06 -29.11
N MET A 4 10.75 -32.90 -29.54
CA MET A 4 11.87 -33.71 -29.05
C MET A 4 12.17 -33.20 -27.64
N THR A 5 11.91 -34.02 -26.62
CA THR A 5 12.26 -33.69 -25.24
C THR A 5 13.78 -33.57 -25.14
N LEU A 6 14.31 -32.35 -25.24
CA LEU A 6 15.72 -32.03 -25.15
C LEU A 6 16.22 -32.39 -23.75
N SER A 7 16.97 -33.49 -23.65
CA SER A 7 17.55 -33.93 -22.37
C SER A 7 18.98 -33.44 -22.23
N ARG A 8 19.47 -33.31 -20.99
CA ARG A 8 20.86 -32.94 -20.70
C ARG A 8 21.87 -33.79 -21.48
N GLN A 9 21.62 -35.10 -21.58
CA GLN A 9 22.49 -36.04 -22.30
C GLN A 9 22.59 -35.70 -23.79
N TYR A 10 21.50 -35.23 -24.40
CA TYR A 10 21.50 -34.80 -25.79
C TYR A 10 22.29 -33.50 -25.98
N LEU A 11 22.05 -32.49 -25.14
CA LEU A 11 22.77 -31.21 -25.21
C LEU A 11 24.29 -31.37 -25.03
N GLU A 12 24.71 -32.32 -24.20
CA GLU A 12 26.13 -32.64 -24.01
C GLU A 12 26.80 -33.21 -25.26
N THR A 13 26.04 -33.77 -26.22
CA THR A 13 26.57 -34.32 -27.49
C THR A 13 26.72 -33.30 -28.61
N LEU A 14 26.06 -32.14 -28.53
CA LEU A 14 26.07 -31.09 -29.56
C LEU A 14 27.41 -30.37 -29.63
N THR A 15 27.79 -29.72 -30.73
CA THR A 15 29.00 -28.87 -30.70
C THR A 15 28.72 -27.56 -29.95
N SER A 16 29.76 -26.79 -29.59
CA SER A 16 29.55 -25.50 -28.93
C SER A 16 28.87 -24.49 -29.85
N ALA A 17 29.05 -24.62 -31.17
CA ALA A 17 28.35 -23.78 -32.15
C ALA A 17 26.85 -24.12 -32.19
N ASP A 18 26.52 -25.41 -32.25
CA ASP A 18 25.12 -25.87 -32.29
C ASP A 18 24.36 -25.52 -31.00
N LEU A 19 25.04 -25.49 -29.85
CA LEU A 19 24.44 -25.05 -28.59
C LEU A 19 24.11 -23.55 -28.57
N ILE A 20 24.93 -22.74 -29.24
CA ILE A 20 24.68 -21.30 -29.33
C ILE A 20 23.52 -21.06 -30.30
N GLU A 21 23.50 -21.74 -31.44
CA GLU A 21 22.39 -21.67 -32.40
C GLU A 21 21.07 -22.13 -31.76
N LEU A 22 21.10 -23.19 -30.94
CA LEU A 22 19.95 -23.63 -30.18
C LEU A 22 19.51 -22.62 -29.13
N ALA A 23 20.44 -21.95 -28.44
CA ALA A 23 20.09 -20.90 -27.48
C ALA A 23 19.45 -19.69 -28.15
N ASP A 24 19.92 -19.30 -29.34
CA ASP A 24 19.29 -18.26 -30.14
C ASP A 24 17.85 -18.65 -30.55
N GLU A 25 17.61 -19.93 -30.89
CA GLU A 25 16.26 -20.44 -31.19
C GLU A 25 15.32 -20.36 -29.98
N TYR A 26 15.85 -20.54 -28.77
CA TYR A 26 15.12 -20.40 -27.51
C TYR A 26 15.12 -18.96 -26.95
N GLY A 27 15.71 -17.98 -27.66
CA GLY A 27 15.72 -16.58 -27.26
C GLY A 27 16.63 -16.25 -26.07
N ILE A 28 17.63 -17.10 -25.80
CA ILE A 28 18.58 -16.96 -24.69
C ILE A 28 19.85 -16.26 -25.20
N ASP A 29 20.13 -15.06 -24.69
CA ASP A 29 21.34 -14.31 -25.05
C ASP A 29 22.57 -14.86 -24.31
N ILE A 30 23.56 -15.39 -25.05
CA ILE A 30 24.79 -15.98 -24.49
C ILE A 30 25.97 -15.01 -24.59
N PRO A 31 26.57 -14.59 -23.46
CA PRO A 31 27.80 -13.80 -23.46
C PRO A 31 28.98 -14.50 -24.14
N GLU A 32 29.80 -13.73 -24.85
CA GLU A 32 31.03 -14.24 -25.47
C GLU A 32 31.98 -14.85 -24.43
N GLY A 33 32.43 -16.09 -24.69
CA GLY A 33 33.36 -16.81 -23.81
C GLY A 33 32.70 -17.54 -22.62
N LEU A 34 31.35 -17.58 -22.55
CA LEU A 34 30.66 -18.37 -21.54
C LEU A 34 31.00 -19.86 -21.65
N SER A 35 31.20 -20.51 -20.50
CA SER A 35 31.54 -21.93 -20.50
C SER A 35 30.36 -22.77 -20.99
N ARG A 36 30.65 -23.77 -21.82
CA ARG A 36 29.68 -24.73 -22.37
C ARG A 36 28.73 -25.33 -21.32
N ARG A 37 29.23 -25.57 -20.09
CA ARG A 37 28.41 -26.14 -19.01
C ARG A 37 27.31 -25.19 -18.53
N PHE A 38 27.57 -23.88 -18.57
CA PHE A 38 26.57 -22.86 -18.24
C PHE A 38 25.54 -22.73 -19.34
N VAL A 39 25.96 -22.72 -20.61
CA VAL A 39 25.04 -22.72 -21.76
C VAL A 39 24.03 -23.88 -21.70
N ILE A 40 24.51 -25.10 -21.40
CA ILE A 40 23.63 -26.27 -21.23
C ILE A 40 22.70 -26.11 -20.03
N GLY A 41 23.14 -25.44 -18.96
CA GLY A 41 22.32 -25.15 -17.79
C GLY A 41 21.15 -24.23 -18.13
N GLU A 42 21.44 -23.08 -18.75
CA GLU A 42 20.44 -22.09 -19.16
C GLU A 42 19.42 -22.68 -20.14
N LEU A 43 19.89 -23.47 -21.12
CA LEU A 43 19.01 -24.16 -22.06
C LEU A 43 18.04 -25.11 -21.36
N LEU A 44 18.51 -25.89 -20.39
CA LEU A 44 17.65 -26.80 -19.64
C LEU A 44 16.63 -26.04 -18.77
N GLU A 45 17.03 -24.91 -18.21
CA GLU A 45 16.15 -24.05 -17.42
C GLU A 45 15.05 -23.44 -18.30
N ALA A 46 15.40 -22.93 -19.49
CA ALA A 46 14.43 -22.41 -20.46
C ALA A 46 13.47 -23.49 -21.01
N ILE A 47 13.86 -24.76 -21.02
CA ILE A 47 13.00 -25.88 -21.43
C ILE A 47 12.05 -26.30 -20.30
N ASP A 48 12.53 -26.29 -19.05
CA ASP A 48 11.74 -26.66 -17.86
C ASP A 48 10.88 -25.50 -17.35
N GLU A 49 11.17 -24.25 -17.74
CA GLU A 49 10.25 -23.14 -17.54
C GLU A 49 8.94 -23.44 -18.29
N PRO A 50 7.79 -23.50 -17.59
CA PRO A 50 6.52 -23.55 -18.29
C PRO A 50 6.48 -22.31 -19.18
N ASN A 51 6.06 -22.47 -20.45
CA ASN A 51 5.76 -21.36 -21.35
C ASN A 51 4.71 -20.44 -20.69
N TYR A 52 5.15 -19.56 -19.80
CA TYR A 52 4.56 -18.26 -19.59
C TYR A 52 5.00 -17.46 -20.79
N SER A 53 4.46 -17.84 -21.96
CA SER A 53 4.47 -17.02 -23.14
C SER A 53 4.03 -15.65 -22.65
N THR A 54 4.96 -14.69 -22.61
CA THR A 54 4.67 -13.34 -22.12
C THR A 54 3.65 -12.64 -23.04
N GLU A 55 3.27 -13.30 -24.13
CA GLU A 55 2.19 -12.93 -25.05
C GLU A 55 0.79 -13.46 -24.64
N ASP A 56 0.65 -14.52 -23.85
CA ASP A 56 -0.68 -15.12 -23.52
C ASP A 56 -1.37 -14.44 -22.32
N ASP A 57 -0.67 -13.62 -21.54
CA ASP A 57 -1.30 -12.72 -20.56
C ASP A 57 -1.98 -11.51 -21.22
N LEU A 58 -1.75 -11.31 -22.52
CA LEU A 58 -2.48 -10.34 -23.34
C LEU A 58 -3.43 -11.08 -24.27
N ILE A 59 -4.57 -11.52 -23.74
CA ILE A 59 -5.72 -11.87 -24.57
C ILE A 59 -6.10 -10.62 -25.37
N ALA A 60 -5.67 -10.55 -26.62
CA ALA A 60 -6.18 -9.59 -27.59
C ALA A 60 -7.64 -9.94 -27.84
N VAL A 61 -8.53 -9.38 -27.02
CA VAL A 61 -9.97 -9.48 -27.23
C VAL A 61 -10.26 -8.75 -28.53
N ASN A 62 -10.38 -9.51 -29.62
CA ASN A 62 -10.92 -9.05 -30.91
C ASN A 62 -12.44 -8.87 -30.79
N GLY A 63 -12.82 -8.02 -29.86
CA GLY A 63 -14.16 -7.57 -29.55
C GLY A 63 -14.01 -6.18 -28.95
N ASN A 64 -14.96 -5.30 -29.23
CA ASN A 64 -14.96 -3.94 -28.70
C ASN A 64 -15.09 -4.04 -27.16
N VAL A 65 -13.97 -4.22 -26.45
CA VAL A 65 -13.92 -4.22 -24.99
C VAL A 65 -14.36 -2.83 -24.60
N GLN A 66 -15.60 -2.71 -24.13
CA GLN A 66 -16.03 -1.53 -23.42
C GLN A 66 -15.23 -1.52 -22.14
N THR A 67 -14.02 -0.93 -22.19
CA THR A 67 -13.31 -0.55 -20.98
C THR A 67 -14.28 0.33 -20.21
N PRO A 68 -14.70 -0.07 -18.99
CA PRO A 68 -15.55 0.79 -18.20
C PRO A 68 -14.79 2.11 -18.06
N ILE A 69 -15.43 3.21 -18.47
CA ILE A 69 -14.87 4.57 -18.40
C ILE A 69 -14.52 4.95 -16.95
N VAL A 70 -15.05 4.19 -15.98
CA VAL A 70 -14.91 4.40 -14.55
C VAL A 70 -14.05 3.28 -13.97
N LEU A 71 -13.00 3.68 -13.24
CA LEU A 71 -12.16 2.78 -12.47
C LEU A 71 -12.99 2.00 -11.42
N PRO A 72 -12.59 0.77 -11.08
CA PRO A 72 -13.25 0.02 -10.03
C PRO A 72 -13.15 0.74 -8.69
N LYS A 73 -14.16 0.58 -7.84
CA LYS A 73 -14.21 1.22 -6.51
C LYS A 73 -13.20 0.62 -5.52
N THR A 74 -12.83 -0.64 -5.73
CA THR A 74 -11.92 -1.42 -4.88
C THR A 74 -11.04 -2.23 -5.81
N TYR A 75 -9.79 -2.41 -5.41
CA TYR A 75 -8.85 -3.33 -6.03
C TYR A 75 -8.74 -4.64 -5.25
N ASN A 76 -9.58 -4.81 -4.22
CA ASN A 76 -9.63 -5.97 -3.34
C ASN A 76 -8.28 -6.25 -2.66
N GLU A 77 -7.58 -5.19 -2.27
CA GLU A 77 -6.29 -5.26 -1.59
C GLU A 77 -6.37 -4.64 -0.20
N THR A 78 -5.83 -5.32 0.81
CA THR A 78 -5.79 -4.78 2.18
C THR A 78 -4.65 -3.79 2.33
N GLN A 79 -4.95 -2.51 2.14
CA GLN A 79 -3.95 -1.44 2.19
C GLN A 79 -4.54 -0.13 2.69
N ILE A 80 -3.66 0.75 3.19
CA ILE A 80 -4.01 2.11 3.58
C ILE A 80 -2.94 3.06 3.07
N THR A 81 -3.36 4.16 2.47
CA THR A 81 -2.49 5.21 1.95
C THR A 81 -2.86 6.56 2.55
N VAL A 82 -1.83 7.34 2.85
CA VAL A 82 -1.97 8.68 3.42
C VAL A 82 -1.31 9.68 2.47
N ILE A 83 -2.09 10.69 2.06
CA ILE A 83 -1.63 11.80 1.23
C ILE A 83 -1.77 13.08 2.03
N LEU A 84 -0.65 13.74 2.31
CA LEU A 84 -0.68 15.07 2.91
C LEU A 84 -1.27 16.07 1.89
N ARG A 85 -2.34 16.75 2.27
CA ARG A 85 -2.95 17.82 1.44
C ARG A 85 -2.34 19.17 1.74
N ASN A 86 -2.19 19.45 3.03
CA ASN A 86 -1.52 20.63 3.57
C ASN A 86 -1.04 20.29 5.00
N PRO A 87 -0.24 21.15 5.65
CA PRO A 87 0.28 20.87 7.00
C PRO A 87 -0.78 20.54 8.07
N ALA A 88 -2.05 20.94 7.88
CA ALA A 88 -3.14 20.70 8.82
C ALA A 88 -4.05 19.54 8.43
N TRP A 89 -3.96 19.02 7.20
CA TRP A 89 -4.91 18.02 6.68
C TRP A 89 -4.21 16.91 5.90
N ALA A 90 -4.50 15.68 6.28
CA ALA A 90 -4.22 14.49 5.49
C ALA A 90 -5.51 13.95 4.86
N PHE A 91 -5.40 13.53 3.61
CA PHE A 91 -6.39 12.66 2.98
C PHE A 91 -5.92 11.22 3.12
N VAL A 92 -6.80 10.35 3.60
CA VAL A 92 -6.51 8.96 3.90
C VAL A 92 -7.52 8.12 3.16
N TYR A 93 -7.07 7.09 2.47
CA TYR A 93 -7.96 6.11 1.87
C TYR A 93 -7.40 4.72 2.11
N TRP A 94 -8.30 3.76 2.21
CA TRP A 94 -7.97 2.37 2.44
C TRP A 94 -8.86 1.47 1.60
N ASP A 95 -8.33 0.30 1.32
CA ASP A 95 -9.05 -0.79 0.70
C ASP A 95 -8.86 -2.03 1.59
N LEU A 96 -9.82 -2.94 1.55
CA LEU A 96 -9.83 -4.14 2.37
C LEU A 96 -10.22 -5.32 1.49
N ASN A 97 -9.35 -6.33 1.45
CA ASN A 97 -9.65 -7.55 0.73
C ASN A 97 -10.90 -8.22 1.31
N GLU A 98 -11.74 -8.76 0.44
CA GLU A 98 -13.01 -9.37 0.79
C GLU A 98 -12.85 -10.57 1.74
N SER A 99 -11.77 -11.35 1.64
CA SER A 99 -11.48 -12.42 2.60
C SER A 99 -11.18 -11.85 3.98
N ASP A 100 -10.31 -10.84 4.07
CA ASP A 100 -9.95 -10.20 5.33
C ASP A 100 -11.17 -9.53 5.98
N TYR A 101 -12.01 -8.88 5.18
CA TYR A 101 -13.27 -8.30 5.63
C TYR A 101 -14.20 -9.35 6.25
N ARG A 102 -14.41 -10.47 5.56
CA ARG A 102 -15.26 -11.56 6.05
C ARG A 102 -14.69 -12.16 7.33
N ASP A 103 -13.39 -12.41 7.38
CA ASP A 103 -12.71 -12.98 8.55
C ASP A 103 -12.86 -12.10 9.79
N VAL A 104 -12.71 -10.78 9.62
CA VAL A 104 -12.88 -9.81 10.71
C VAL A 104 -14.32 -9.79 11.21
N ILE A 105 -15.30 -9.64 10.31
CA ILE A 105 -16.70 -9.42 10.70
C ILE A 105 -17.38 -10.69 11.22
N GLN A 106 -16.96 -11.87 10.74
CA GLN A 106 -17.49 -13.14 11.26
C GLN A 106 -16.98 -13.47 12.67
N THR A 107 -15.92 -12.80 13.13
CA THR A 107 -15.42 -12.95 14.48
C THR A 107 -16.43 -12.40 15.48
N LYS A 108 -16.95 -13.24 16.38
CA LYS A 108 -18.04 -12.87 17.32
C LYS A 108 -17.76 -11.67 18.22
N SER A 109 -16.48 -11.42 18.52
CA SER A 109 -16.06 -10.29 19.36
C SER A 109 -15.91 -9.00 18.57
N PHE A 110 -16.04 -8.99 17.25
CA PHE A 110 -15.87 -7.78 16.45
C PHE A 110 -16.83 -6.66 16.87
N SER A 111 -16.30 -5.44 16.92
CA SER A 111 -16.98 -4.23 17.40
C SER A 111 -17.13 -3.21 16.28
N SER A 112 -16.02 -2.71 15.75
CA SER A 112 -16.00 -1.62 14.76
C SER A 112 -14.67 -1.57 14.00
N PHE A 113 -14.63 -0.79 12.92
CA PHE A 113 -13.37 -0.39 12.28
C PHE A 113 -12.93 0.98 12.78
N MET A 114 -11.61 1.21 12.80
CA MET A 114 -11.04 2.49 13.19
C MET A 114 -9.74 2.81 12.45
N LEU A 115 -9.45 4.09 12.35
CA LEU A 115 -8.15 4.61 11.95
C LEU A 115 -7.41 5.05 13.21
N ARG A 116 -6.27 4.42 13.47
CA ARG A 116 -5.37 4.82 14.55
C ARG A 116 -4.34 5.78 14.02
N VAL A 117 -4.36 7.02 14.51
CA VAL A 117 -3.41 8.07 14.13
C VAL A 117 -2.28 8.08 15.15
N LEU A 118 -1.05 7.91 14.69
CA LEU A 118 0.16 7.85 15.52
C LEU A 118 1.13 8.95 15.13
N TYR A 119 1.60 9.72 16.11
CA TYR A 119 2.62 10.75 15.93
C TYR A 119 3.95 10.32 16.50
N PHE A 120 5.02 10.65 15.79
CA PHE A 120 6.40 10.33 16.12
C PHE A 120 7.26 11.58 16.11
N SER A 121 8.32 11.58 16.92
CA SER A 121 9.28 12.67 17.00
C SER A 121 10.01 12.92 15.68
N SER A 122 10.31 11.87 14.90
CA SER A 122 10.89 11.96 13.55
C SER A 122 10.48 10.77 12.67
N LEU A 123 10.95 10.73 11.42
CA LEU A 123 10.70 9.59 10.51
C LEU A 123 11.47 8.34 10.96
N GLU A 124 12.69 8.54 11.43
CA GLU A 124 13.64 7.49 11.83
C GLU A 124 13.37 6.99 13.25
N ASP A 125 12.79 7.85 14.10
CA ASP A 125 12.47 7.51 15.48
C ASP A 125 11.09 6.85 15.57
N ASP A 126 11.04 5.72 16.28
CA ASP A 126 9.79 5.01 16.62
C ASP A 126 9.21 5.49 17.95
N SER A 127 9.82 6.48 18.61
CA SER A 127 9.28 7.10 19.81
C SER A 127 7.93 7.75 19.53
N LEU A 128 6.90 7.19 20.16
CA LEU A 128 5.52 7.62 20.00
C LEU A 128 5.27 8.84 20.89
N THR A 129 4.87 9.95 20.27
CA THR A 129 4.55 11.18 20.99
C THR A 129 3.06 11.23 21.34
N GLU A 130 2.20 10.76 20.45
CA GLU A 130 0.75 10.85 20.63
C GLU A 130 0.02 9.77 19.81
N VAL A 131 -1.14 9.32 20.32
CA VAL A 131 -2.04 8.41 19.62
C VAL A 131 -3.47 8.81 19.87
N TYR A 132 -4.31 8.67 18.84
CA TYR A 132 -5.75 8.67 18.99
C TYR A 132 -6.43 7.82 17.90
N ASP A 133 -7.65 7.36 18.19
CA ASP A 133 -8.42 6.52 17.30
C ASP A 133 -9.65 7.26 16.75
N ILE A 134 -9.91 7.11 15.45
CA ILE A 134 -11.10 7.62 14.76
C ILE A 134 -11.97 6.44 14.33
N PRO A 135 -13.19 6.29 14.85
CA PRO A 135 -14.11 5.25 14.38
C PRO A 135 -14.55 5.54 12.93
N VAL A 136 -14.56 4.51 12.10
CA VAL A 136 -15.01 4.57 10.71
C VAL A 136 -16.13 3.56 10.46
N ARG A 137 -17.00 3.87 9.49
CA ARG A 137 -18.10 2.98 9.12
C ARG A 137 -17.61 1.89 8.18
N TYR A 138 -18.41 0.84 8.04
CA TYR A 138 -18.16 -0.27 7.11
C TYR A 138 -18.10 0.18 5.65
N GLU A 139 -18.87 1.22 5.31
CA GLU A 139 -18.98 1.73 3.95
C GLU A 139 -17.94 2.80 3.62
N ASP A 140 -17.17 3.25 4.62
CA ASP A 140 -16.16 4.29 4.43
C ASP A 140 -14.91 3.66 3.80
N SER A 141 -14.41 4.26 2.72
CA SER A 141 -13.14 3.92 2.07
C SER A 141 -12.11 5.04 2.16
N ASP A 142 -12.52 6.22 2.62
CA ASP A 142 -11.67 7.38 2.74
C ASP A 142 -12.13 8.35 3.83
N ARG A 143 -11.20 9.20 4.28
CA ARG A 143 -11.46 10.25 5.26
C ARG A 143 -10.41 11.35 5.20
N TYR A 144 -10.83 12.58 5.46
CA TYR A 144 -9.93 13.67 5.81
C TYR A 144 -9.66 13.66 7.31
N ILE A 145 -8.38 13.72 7.69
CA ILE A 145 -7.93 13.76 9.07
C ILE A 145 -7.25 15.10 9.33
N LEU A 146 -7.69 15.76 10.40
CA LEU A 146 -7.05 16.96 10.91
C LEU A 146 -5.76 16.57 11.65
N LEU A 147 -4.64 17.15 11.21
CA LEU A 147 -3.35 16.99 11.84
C LEU A 147 -3.13 18.13 12.83
N SER A 148 -2.93 17.80 14.10
CA SER A 148 -2.83 18.76 15.21
C SER A 148 -1.38 19.11 15.57
N GLN A 149 -0.40 18.57 14.85
CA GLN A 149 1.02 18.69 15.20
C GLN A 149 1.87 19.06 13.97
N ALA A 150 2.63 20.15 14.08
CA ALA A 150 3.64 20.51 13.10
C ALA A 150 5.00 19.87 13.46
N GLU A 151 5.84 19.64 12.44
CA GLU A 151 7.24 19.21 12.61
C GLU A 151 7.40 17.81 13.24
N THR A 152 6.36 16.98 13.17
CA THR A 152 6.35 15.58 13.60
C THR A 152 6.11 14.64 12.42
N ALA A 153 6.49 13.37 12.55
CA ALA A 153 6.05 12.34 11.60
C ALA A 153 4.72 11.74 12.03
N VAL A 154 3.87 11.36 11.06
CA VAL A 154 2.59 10.70 11.31
C VAL A 154 2.49 9.39 10.53
N ARG A 155 1.90 8.37 11.16
CA ARG A 155 1.48 7.11 10.55
C ARG A 155 0.02 6.88 10.87
N ILE A 156 -0.70 6.25 9.96
CA ILE A 156 -2.08 5.85 10.20
C ILE A 156 -2.20 4.36 9.97
N ASP A 157 -2.72 3.67 10.99
CA ASP A 157 -2.99 2.25 10.95
C ASP A 157 -4.51 2.03 10.80
N PHE A 158 -4.91 1.19 9.85
CA PHE A 158 -6.29 0.73 9.74
C PHE A 158 -6.47 -0.51 10.59
N ALA A 159 -7.44 -0.50 11.52
CA ALA A 159 -7.59 -1.53 12.52
C ALA A 159 -9.06 -1.94 12.73
N ALA A 160 -9.23 -3.20 13.13
CA ALA A 160 -10.49 -3.73 13.63
C ALA A 160 -10.47 -3.81 15.15
N GLU A 161 -11.50 -3.25 15.77
CA GLU A 161 -11.74 -3.31 17.20
C GLU A 161 -12.56 -4.56 17.55
N PHE A 162 -12.18 -5.22 18.65
CA PHE A 162 -12.87 -6.39 19.17
C PHE A 162 -13.16 -6.19 20.66
N LYS A 163 -14.35 -6.60 21.10
CA LYS A 163 -14.76 -6.58 22.51
C LYS A 163 -13.80 -7.40 23.35
N ASN A 164 -13.21 -6.75 24.36
CA ASN A 164 -12.30 -7.37 25.33
C ASN A 164 -11.01 -7.96 24.72
N HIS A 165 -10.61 -7.51 23.53
CA HIS A 165 -9.35 -7.90 22.91
C HIS A 165 -8.62 -6.66 22.39
N GLU A 166 -7.30 -6.76 22.26
CA GLU A 166 -6.50 -5.72 21.59
C GLU A 166 -6.97 -5.55 20.14
N PRO A 167 -6.99 -4.31 19.62
CA PRO A 167 -7.32 -4.06 18.22
C PRO A 167 -6.37 -4.78 17.27
N ARG A 168 -6.91 -5.41 16.23
CA ARG A 168 -6.12 -6.06 15.18
C ARG A 168 -5.81 -5.03 14.10
N ILE A 169 -4.54 -4.76 13.87
CA ILE A 169 -4.11 -3.93 12.74
C ILE A 169 -4.26 -4.74 11.45
N LEU A 170 -4.97 -4.17 10.47
CA LEU A 170 -5.23 -4.75 9.15
C LEU A 170 -4.23 -4.23 8.13
N ALA A 171 -3.97 -2.93 8.13
CA ALA A 171 -2.99 -2.29 7.25
C ALA A 171 -2.28 -1.13 7.97
N ARG A 172 -1.07 -0.79 7.53
CA ARG A 172 -0.29 0.36 8.04
C ARG A 172 0.19 1.22 6.90
N SER A 173 0.08 2.53 7.04
CA SER A 173 0.69 3.46 6.10
C SER A 173 2.20 3.55 6.32
N ASN A 174 2.90 4.14 5.35
CA ASN A 174 4.22 4.71 5.61
C ASN A 174 4.13 5.86 6.63
N LYS A 175 5.25 6.16 7.30
CA LYS A 175 5.39 7.42 8.03
C LYS A 175 5.58 8.56 7.03
N ILE A 176 4.90 9.67 7.26
CA ILE A 176 5.06 10.91 6.49
C ILE A 176 5.43 12.05 7.43
N LEU A 177 6.33 12.92 7.00
CA LEU A 177 6.71 14.11 7.77
C LEU A 177 5.67 15.20 7.56
N ILE A 178 5.20 15.80 8.64
CA ILE A 178 4.32 16.97 8.58
C ILE A 178 5.21 18.22 8.45
N PRO A 179 5.20 18.91 7.31
CA PRO A 179 5.96 20.13 7.13
C PRO A 179 5.46 21.22 8.06
N LYS A 180 6.32 22.20 8.35
CA LYS A 180 5.94 23.35 9.16
C LYS A 180 4.77 24.09 8.50
N GLY A 181 3.71 24.29 9.27
CA GLY A 181 2.47 24.92 8.83
C GLY A 181 2.25 26.31 9.41
N CYS A 182 1.03 26.81 9.18
CA CYS A 182 0.50 28.00 9.84
C CYS A 182 0.36 27.71 11.35
N PRO A 183 1.09 28.41 12.24
CA PRO A 183 1.07 28.15 13.68
C PRO A 183 -0.33 28.16 14.28
N GLU A 184 -1.23 29.03 13.80
CA GLU A 184 -2.61 29.14 14.29
C GLU A 184 -3.47 27.92 13.93
N LEU A 185 -3.10 27.15 12.91
CA LEU A 185 -3.78 25.93 12.48
C LEU A 185 -3.14 24.67 13.08
N THR A 186 -1.85 24.73 13.41
CA THR A 186 -1.11 23.62 14.01
C THR A 186 -0.93 23.77 15.53
N SER A 187 -1.41 24.86 16.11
CA SER A 187 -1.40 25.10 17.55
C SER A 187 -2.41 24.20 18.25
N ARG A 188 -1.95 23.54 19.32
CA ARG A 188 -2.81 22.77 20.23
C ARG A 188 -3.63 23.66 21.17
N SER A 189 -3.41 24.97 21.17
CA SER A 189 -4.08 25.88 22.10
C SER A 189 -5.48 26.25 21.62
N LEU A 190 -6.48 25.92 22.45
CA LEU A 190 -7.87 26.34 22.24
C LEU A 190 -8.13 27.79 22.70
N SER A 191 -7.19 28.41 23.42
CA SER A 191 -7.37 29.71 24.10
C SER A 191 -6.62 30.87 23.44
N GLU A 192 -5.81 30.62 22.42
CA GLU A 192 -5.13 31.68 21.67
C GLU A 192 -6.12 32.49 20.83
N LYS A 193 -5.99 33.81 20.87
CA LYS A 193 -6.73 34.70 19.95
C LYS A 193 -6.31 34.37 18.53
N LYS A 194 -7.21 33.76 17.77
CA LYS A 194 -6.98 33.44 16.37
C LYS A 194 -7.20 34.68 15.51
N ALA A 195 -6.56 34.71 14.33
CA ALA A 195 -6.82 35.77 13.37
C ALA A 195 -8.32 35.79 13.00
N PRO A 196 -8.92 36.97 12.74
CA PRO A 196 -10.36 37.08 12.46
C PRO A 196 -10.85 36.16 11.33
N ILE A 197 -10.01 35.93 10.32
CA ILE A 197 -10.34 35.03 9.20
C ILE A 197 -10.46 33.55 9.62
N ILE A 198 -9.72 33.14 10.66
CA ILE A 198 -9.75 31.78 11.20
C ILE A 198 -10.96 31.60 12.12
N GLU A 199 -11.37 32.65 12.84
CA GLU A 199 -12.62 32.62 13.61
C GLU A 199 -13.83 32.48 12.68
N LEU A 200 -13.81 33.13 11.51
CA LEU A 200 -14.88 33.04 10.52
C LEU A 200 -14.89 31.72 9.72
N SER A 201 -13.81 30.93 9.74
CA SER A 201 -13.72 29.69 8.95
C SER A 201 -14.38 28.48 9.62
N GLY A 202 -14.86 28.61 10.85
CA GLY A 202 -15.40 27.50 11.64
C GLY A 202 -14.33 26.60 12.25
N PHE A 203 -13.05 27.01 12.18
CA PHE A 203 -11.93 26.20 12.67
C PHE A 203 -11.97 25.99 14.19
N SER A 204 -12.48 26.97 14.94
CA SER A 204 -12.64 26.87 16.39
C SER A 204 -13.63 25.79 16.80
N GLU A 205 -14.76 25.68 16.10
CA GLU A 205 -15.75 24.62 16.29
C GLU A 205 -15.17 23.25 15.95
N LEU A 206 -14.38 23.17 14.88
CA LEU A 206 -13.69 21.94 14.48
C LEU A 206 -12.69 21.49 15.56
N CYS A 207 -11.81 22.39 16.02
CA CYS A 207 -10.87 22.08 17.11
C CYS A 207 -11.60 21.66 18.38
N ARG A 208 -12.71 22.32 18.72
CA ARG A 208 -13.53 21.96 19.88
C ARG A 208 -14.15 20.57 19.72
N SER A 209 -14.67 20.24 18.54
CA SER A 209 -15.19 18.90 18.25
C SER A 209 -14.11 17.84 18.34
N HIS A 210 -12.93 18.09 17.76
CA HIS A 210 -11.79 17.20 17.84
C HIS A 210 -11.37 17.00 19.30
N TYR A 211 -11.32 18.08 20.10
CA TYR A 211 -10.99 18.00 21.52
C TYR A 211 -11.99 17.16 22.30
N MET A 212 -13.29 17.31 22.05
CA MET A 212 -14.32 16.56 22.78
C MET A 212 -14.29 15.06 22.46
N ASN A 213 -13.97 14.71 21.21
CA ASN A 213 -13.96 13.32 20.75
C ASN A 213 -12.60 12.63 20.97
N HIS A 214 -11.51 13.39 20.95
CA HIS A 214 -10.12 12.90 20.98
C HIS A 214 -9.31 13.75 21.97
N ARG A 215 -9.73 13.76 23.25
CA ARG A 215 -9.11 14.58 24.31
C ARG A 215 -7.61 14.36 24.48
N GLN A 216 -7.13 13.15 24.18
CA GLN A 216 -5.72 12.79 24.29
C GLN A 216 -4.84 13.55 23.28
N SER A 217 -5.43 14.17 22.26
CA SER A 217 -4.71 14.87 21.18
C SER A 217 -4.40 16.34 21.45
N PHE A 218 -4.82 16.85 22.60
CA PHE A 218 -4.63 18.24 23.01
C PHE A 218 -4.05 18.25 24.42
N SER A 219 -2.75 17.96 24.51
CA SER A 219 -1.91 18.16 25.68
C SER A 219 -0.81 19.16 25.39
#